data_AF-A0A2Z6AJ35-F1
#
_entry.id   AF-A0A2Z6AJ35-F1
#
_cell.length_a   1.000
_cell.length_b   1.000
_cell.length_c   1.000
_cell.angle_alpha   90.00
_cell.angle_beta   90.00
_cell.angle_gamma   90.00
#
_symmetry.space_group_name_H-M   'P 1'
#
loop_
_entity.id
_entity.type
_entity.pdbx_description
1 polymer ?
#
loop_
_entity_poly.entity_id
_entity_poly.type
_entity_poly.pdbx_seq_one_letter_code
_entity_poly.pdbx_strand_id
1 'polypeptide(L)'
;MLRIDADEAYVEETPEGVWVRGWIWVEQQALASCDSMRMTKLRNAIADLPRQTRAVFLAHCVGGSAYPAIARRLSLDVAEVQRELASALLILSQALDET
;
A
#
# COMPACT_ATOMS: atom_id res chain seq x y z
N MET A 1 -11.93 -0.06 23.04
CA MET A 1 -13.22 -0.41 23.68
C MET A 1 -14.26 -0.57 22.59
N LEU A 2 -15.08 -1.63 22.62
CA LEU A 2 -16.14 -1.88 21.63
C LEU A 2 -17.50 -1.43 22.21
N ARG A 3 -18.28 -0.66 21.44
CA ARG A 3 -19.63 -0.21 21.83
C ARG A 3 -20.58 -0.34 20.64
N ILE A 4 -21.73 -0.95 20.87
CA ILE A 4 -22.84 -0.98 19.93
C ILE A 4 -23.87 0.04 20.42
N ASP A 5 -24.44 0.84 19.51
CA ASP A 5 -25.50 1.78 19.85
C ASP A 5 -26.81 1.04 20.13
N ALA A 6 -27.62 1.56 21.05
CA ALA A 6 -28.85 0.91 21.48
C ALA A 6 -29.94 0.89 20.39
N ASP A 7 -29.82 1.76 19.38
CA ASP A 7 -30.70 1.85 18.21
C ASP A 7 -30.11 1.17 16.96
N GLU A 8 -28.98 0.45 17.09
CA GLU A 8 -28.42 -0.31 15.99
C GLU A 8 -29.33 -1.49 15.65
N ALA A 9 -29.90 -1.46 14.44
CA ALA A 9 -30.85 -2.45 13.95
C ALA A 9 -30.32 -3.26 12.76
N TYR A 10 -29.13 -2.91 12.23
CA TYR A 10 -28.56 -3.62 11.10
C TYR A 10 -27.74 -4.83 11.57
N VAL A 11 -28.24 -6.00 11.18
CA VAL A 11 -27.70 -7.29 11.57
C VAL A 11 -27.50 -8.13 10.32
N GLU A 12 -26.32 -8.73 10.16
CA GLU A 12 -26.03 -9.69 9.09
C GLU A 12 -25.72 -11.07 9.71
N GLU A 13 -26.60 -12.04 9.45
CA GLU A 13 -26.47 -13.39 9.98
C GLU A 13 -25.60 -14.28 9.07
N THR A 14 -24.75 -15.08 9.71
CA THR A 14 -23.89 -16.08 9.08
C THR A 14 -24.06 -17.42 9.79
N PRO A 15 -23.68 -18.56 9.20
CA PRO A 15 -23.75 -19.87 9.86
C PRO A 15 -22.93 -19.97 11.16
N GLU A 16 -21.94 -19.09 11.33
CA GLU A 16 -21.00 -19.08 12.46
C GLU A 16 -21.38 -18.05 13.54
N GLY A 17 -22.33 -17.15 13.26
CA GLY A 17 -22.73 -16.08 14.16
C GLY A 17 -23.31 -14.87 13.45
N VAL A 18 -23.27 -13.72 14.12
CA VAL A 18 -23.99 -12.51 13.71
C VAL A 18 -23.05 -11.31 13.67
N TRP A 19 -23.08 -10.56 12.57
CA TRP A 19 -22.41 -9.26 12.43
C TRP A 19 -23.37 -8.12 12.78
N VAL A 20 -22.86 -7.15 13.53
CA VAL A 20 -23.58 -5.91 13.89
C VAL A 20 -22.66 -4.73 13.61
N ARG A 21 -23.24 -3.58 13.27
CA ARG A 21 -22.46 -2.33 13.21
C ARG A 21 -22.14 -1.87 14.63
N GLY A 22 -21.00 -1.22 14.78
CA GLY A 22 -20.57 -0.77 16.10
C GLY A 22 -19.41 0.21 16.00
N TRP A 23 -19.25 0.98 17.05
CA TRP A 23 -18.12 1.88 17.22
C TRP A 23 -17.01 1.15 17.94
N ILE A 24 -15.81 1.23 17.35
CA ILE A 24 -14.59 0.80 17.99
C ILE A 24 -13.86 2.06 18.43
N TRP A 25 -13.70 2.21 19.74
CA TRP A 25 -12.83 3.24 20.27
C TRP A 25 -11.38 2.79 20.14
N VAL A 26 -10.62 3.56 19.38
CA VAL A 26 -9.18 3.39 19.16
C VAL A 26 -8.49 4.66 19.63
N GLU A 27 -7.39 4.51 20.35
CA GLU A 27 -6.56 5.65 20.75
C GLU A 27 -6.00 6.35 19.50
N GLN A 28 -6.07 7.68 19.44
CA GLN A 28 -5.51 8.42 18.31
C GLN A 28 -4.01 8.14 18.10
N GLN A 29 -3.26 7.95 19.18
CA GLN A 29 -1.85 7.56 19.12
C GLN A 29 -1.64 6.17 18.48
N ALA A 30 -2.58 5.24 18.67
CA ALA A 30 -2.52 3.92 18.06
C ALA A 30 -2.84 3.97 16.55
N LEU A 31 -3.71 4.89 16.11
CA LEU A 31 -3.94 5.13 14.68
C LEU A 31 -2.71 5.77 14.03
N ALA A 32 -2.15 6.81 14.66
CA ALA A 32 -0.94 7.48 14.17
C ALA A 32 0.28 6.54 14.14
N SER A 33 0.43 5.65 15.14
CA SER A 33 1.51 4.67 15.16
C SER A 33 1.36 3.64 14.02
N CYS A 34 0.14 3.18 13.74
CA CYS A 34 -0.14 2.31 12.58
C CYS A 34 0.24 2.98 11.26
N ASP A 35 -0.07 4.27 11.07
CA ASP A 35 0.31 5.00 9.86
C ASP A 35 1.83 5.18 9.76
N SER A 36 2.48 5.53 10.86
CA SER A 36 3.95 5.64 10.91
C SER A 36 4.63 4.30 10.61
N MET A 37 4.06 3.20 11.09
CA MET A 37 4.54 1.84 10.85
C MET A 37 4.35 1.46 9.38
N ARG A 38 3.18 1.73 8.78
CA ARG A 38 2.93 1.50 7.35
C ARG A 38 3.86 2.32 6.46
N MET A 39 4.06 3.60 6.79
CA MET A 39 5.01 4.45 6.07
C MET A 39 6.45 3.94 6.19
N THR A 40 6.83 3.40 7.35
CA THR A 40 8.15 2.82 7.56
C THR A 40 8.32 1.53 6.75
N LYS A 41 7.31 0.64 6.76
CA LYS A 41 7.27 -0.56 5.92
C LYS A 41 7.41 -0.21 4.44
N LEU A 42 6.62 0.75 3.94
CA LEU A 42 6.70 1.19 2.54
C LEU A 42 8.09 1.75 2.21
N ARG A 43 8.66 2.58 3.07
CA ARG A 43 9.99 3.16 2.85
C ARG A 43 11.06 2.07 2.76
N ASN A 44 11.00 1.07 3.63
CA ASN A 44 11.93 -0.06 3.62
C ASN A 44 11.73 -0.92 2.37
N ALA A 45 10.49 -1.24 2.02
CA ALA A 45 10.19 -2.00 0.81
C ALA A 45 10.69 -1.30 -0.47
N ILE A 46 10.54 0.03 -0.55
CA ILE A 46 11.13 0.82 -1.66
C ILE A 46 12.66 0.75 -1.63
N ALA A 47 13.28 0.80 -0.46
CA ALA A 47 14.74 0.67 -0.32
C ALA A 47 15.24 -0.71 -0.75
N ASP A 48 14.46 -1.76 -0.54
CA ASP A 48 14.84 -3.14 -0.86
C ASP A 48 14.59 -3.53 -2.33
N LEU A 49 13.88 -2.69 -3.10
CA LEU A 49 13.70 -2.90 -4.54
C LEU A 49 15.05 -3.02 -5.28
N PRO A 50 15.15 -3.90 -6.29
CA PRO A 50 16.31 -3.98 -7.16
C PRO A 50 16.66 -2.60 -7.73
N ARG A 51 17.95 -2.30 -7.87
CA ARG A 51 18.43 -0.94 -8.16
C ARG A 51 17.77 -0.31 -9.41
N GLN A 52 17.61 -1.08 -10.48
CA GLN A 52 17.00 -0.61 -11.73
C GLN A 52 15.50 -0.39 -11.56
N THR A 53 14.79 -1.37 -11.01
CA THR A 53 13.36 -1.33 -10.64
C THR A 53 13.04 -0.12 -9.77
N ARG A 54 13.85 0.12 -8.73
CA ARG A 54 13.74 1.28 -7.83
C ARG A 54 13.93 2.59 -8.56
N ALA A 55 14.91 2.68 -9.46
CA ALA A 55 15.17 3.89 -10.23
C ALA A 55 13.99 4.24 -11.17
N VAL A 56 13.40 3.24 -11.82
CA VAL A 56 12.21 3.41 -12.67
C VAL A 56 11.01 3.86 -11.82
N PHE A 57 10.72 3.16 -10.72
CA PHE A 57 9.61 3.48 -9.84
C PHE A 57 9.70 4.91 -9.30
N LEU A 58 10.87 5.30 -8.76
CA LEU A 58 11.06 6.66 -8.24
C LEU A 58 10.96 7.73 -9.33
N ALA A 59 11.50 7.48 -10.53
CA ALA A 59 11.40 8.44 -11.62
C ALA A 59 9.95 8.69 -12.06
N HIS A 60 9.12 7.65 -12.07
CA HIS A 60 7.71 7.76 -12.44
C HIS A 60 6.82 8.26 -11.28
N CYS A 61 6.77 7.52 -10.18
CA CYS A 61 5.81 7.73 -9.10
C CYS A 61 6.16 8.91 -8.19
N VAL A 62 7.45 9.25 -8.05
CA VAL A 62 7.90 10.40 -7.26
C VAL A 62 8.27 11.57 -8.16
N GLY A 63 8.99 11.30 -9.25
CA GLY A 63 9.47 12.31 -10.19
C GLY A 63 8.46 12.75 -11.26
N GLY A 64 7.31 12.07 -11.38
CA GLY A 64 6.28 12.39 -12.38
C GLY A 64 6.71 12.22 -13.84
N SER A 65 7.82 11.54 -14.10
CA SER A 65 8.35 11.41 -15.47
C SER A 65 7.52 10.42 -16.29
N ALA A 66 7.28 10.76 -17.56
CA ALA A 66 6.66 9.84 -18.52
C ALA A 66 7.64 8.74 -18.95
N TYR A 67 7.11 7.57 -19.35
CA TYR A 67 7.94 6.40 -19.68
C TYR A 67 9.00 6.65 -20.75
N PRO A 68 8.74 7.39 -21.86
CA PRO A 68 9.78 7.69 -22.85
C PRO A 68 10.93 8.55 -22.30
N ALA A 69 10.66 9.41 -21.31
CA ALA A 69 11.70 10.20 -20.67
C ALA A 69 12.57 9.35 -19.74
N ILE A 70 11.95 8.42 -19.00
CA ILE A 70 12.64 7.45 -18.14
C ILE A 70 13.50 6.51 -18.97
N ALA A 71 12.94 5.97 -20.05
CA ALA A 71 13.62 5.08 -21.00
C ALA A 71 14.92 5.71 -21.50
N ARG A 72 14.85 6.93 -22.04
CA ARG A 72 16.05 7.68 -22.47
C ARG A 72 17.04 7.92 -21.35
N ARG A 73 16.56 8.31 -20.16
CA ARG A 73 17.43 8.63 -19.01
C ARG A 73 18.18 7.41 -18.49
N LEU A 74 17.55 6.25 -18.50
CA LEU A 74 18.10 5.01 -17.96
C LEU A 74 18.70 4.09 -19.03
N SER A 75 18.72 4.52 -20.29
CA SER A 75 19.16 3.71 -21.44
C SER A 75 18.40 2.39 -21.56
N LEU A 76 17.09 2.46 -21.40
CA LEU A 76 16.13 1.36 -21.54
C LEU A 76 15.19 1.65 -22.72
N ASP A 77 14.51 0.62 -23.21
CA ASP A 77 13.32 0.79 -24.02
C ASP A 77 12.06 1.03 -23.16
N VAL A 78 10.96 1.48 -23.79
CA VAL A 78 9.73 1.77 -23.05
C VAL A 78 9.09 0.52 -22.46
N ALA A 79 9.22 -0.64 -23.11
CA ALA A 79 8.68 -1.89 -22.63
C ALA A 79 9.46 -2.41 -21.40
N GLU A 80 10.77 -2.20 -21.34
CA GLU A 80 11.62 -2.42 -20.17
C GLU A 80 11.18 -1.54 -19.02
N VAL A 81 10.96 -0.24 -19.24
CA VAL A 81 10.43 0.67 -18.21
C VAL A 81 9.08 0.16 -17.67
N GLN A 82 8.18 -0.28 -18.54
CA GLN A 82 6.89 -0.84 -18.13
C GLN A 82 7.05 -2.13 -17.32
N ARG A 83 7.94 -3.04 -17.73
CA ARG A 83 8.23 -4.28 -16.99
C ARG A 83 8.80 -3.98 -15.61
N GLU A 84 9.81 -3.12 -15.54
CA GLU A 84 10.41 -2.69 -14.27
C GLU A 84 9.39 -2.03 -13.34
N LEU A 85 8.50 -1.19 -13.88
CA LEU A 85 7.44 -0.58 -13.07
C LEU A 85 6.44 -1.62 -12.56
N ALA A 86 6.02 -2.56 -13.43
CA ALA A 86 5.12 -3.65 -13.02
C ALA A 86 5.76 -4.53 -11.94
N SER A 87 7.05 -4.88 -12.08
CA SER A 87 7.80 -5.61 -11.06
C SER A 87 7.89 -4.83 -9.75
N ALA A 88 8.13 -3.51 -9.80
CA ALA A 88 8.14 -2.68 -8.61
C ALA A 88 6.81 -2.74 -7.86
N LEU A 89 5.70 -2.55 -8.57
CA LEU A 89 4.36 -2.57 -7.98
C LEU A 89 4.01 -3.93 -7.37
N LEU A 90 4.39 -5.03 -8.03
CA LEU A 90 4.17 -6.39 -7.51
C LEU A 90 4.98 -6.66 -6.24
N ILE A 91 6.26 -6.29 -6.21
CA ILE A 91 7.11 -6.48 -5.02
C ILE A 91 6.59 -5.64 -3.86
N LEU A 92 6.21 -4.38 -4.14
CA LEU A 92 5.67 -3.49 -3.11
C LEU A 92 4.31 -3.96 -2.59
N SER A 93 3.42 -4.50 -3.43
CA SER A 93 2.14 -5.04 -2.94
C SER A 93 2.37 -6.22 -2.02
N GLN A 94 3.24 -7.17 -2.42
CA GLN A 94 3.58 -8.33 -1.59
C GLN A 94 4.18 -7.93 -0.24
N ALA A 95 5.10 -6.96 -0.23
CA ALA A 95 5.73 -6.47 1.01
C ALA A 95 4.75 -5.73 1.95
N LEU A 96 3.61 -5.26 1.43
CA LEU A 96 2.60 -4.54 2.21
C LEU A 96 1.41 -5.43 2.62
N ASP A 97 1.15 -6.51 1.87
CA ASP A 97 0.10 -7.49 2.15
C ASP A 97 0.49 -8.50 3.24
N GLU A 98 1.78 -8.64 3.58
CA GLU A 98 2.22 -9.44 4.74
C GLU A 98 1.81 -8.77 6.07
N THR A 99 0.66 -9.24 6.59
CA THR A 99 0.12 -9.03 7.93
C THR A 99 -0.22 -10.35 8.59
#